data_AF-A0A3D2Q4H8-F1
#
_entry.id   AF-A0A3D2Q4H8-F1
#
_cell.length_a   1.000
_cell.length_b   1.000
_cell.length_c   1.000
_cell.angle_alpha   90.00
_cell.angle_beta   90.00
_cell.angle_gamma   90.00
#
_symmetry.space_group_name_H-M   'P 1'
#
loop_
_entity.id
_entity.type
_entity.pdbx_description
1 polymer ?
#
loop_
_entity_poly.entity_id
_entity_poly.type
_entity_poly.pdbx_seq_one_letter_code
_entity_poly.pdbx_strand_id
1 'polypeptide(L)' 'VLAALRNRRAYLKGRCAGCGWLNLCNGNLRARAEAFYGDFWASDPACYLREEEIDKGTVLLTTENKRDRT' A
#
# COMPACT_ATOMS: atom_id res chain seq x y z
N VAL A 1 -10.38 -11.46 13.28
CA VAL A 1 -9.11 -10.94 12.73
C VAL A 1 -8.01 -11.99 12.68
N LEU A 2 -7.63 -12.64 13.79
CA LEU A 2 -6.47 -13.56 13.85
C LEU A 2 -6.41 -14.66 12.78
N ALA A 3 -7.51 -15.38 12.53
CA ALA A 3 -7.54 -16.41 11.49
C ALA A 3 -7.30 -15.84 10.08
N ALA A 4 -7.85 -14.67 9.80
CA ALA A 4 -7.72 -13.98 8.52
C ALA A 4 -6.31 -13.41 8.27
N LEU A 5 -5.48 -13.24 9.31
CA LEU A 5 -4.11 -12.74 9.14
C LEU A 5 -3.24 -13.67 8.28
N ARG A 6 -3.50 -14.99 8.31
CA ARG A 6 -2.79 -15.98 7.49
C ARG A 6 -3.01 -15.78 6.00
N ASN A 7 -4.18 -15.28 5.59
CA ASN A 7 -4.51 -14.95 4.21
C ASN A 7 -4.95 -13.48 4.08
N ARG A 8 -4.25 -12.59 4.78
CA ARG A 8 -4.68 -11.19 4.92
C ARG A 8 -4.86 -10.45 3.60
N ARG A 9 -4.12 -10.83 2.56
CA ARG A 9 -4.16 -10.18 1.24
C ARG A 9 -5.57 -10.22 0.64
N ALA A 10 -6.30 -11.30 0.86
CA ALA A 10 -7.68 -11.46 0.37
C ALA A 10 -8.70 -10.53 1.07
N TYR A 11 -8.34 -9.96 2.22
CA TYR A 11 -9.24 -9.14 3.02
C TYR A 11 -8.96 -7.64 2.88
N LEU A 12 -7.81 -7.25 2.32
CA LEU A 12 -7.44 -5.83 2.19
C LEU A 12 -8.38 -5.09 1.25
N LYS A 13 -8.73 -3.85 1.62
CA LYS A 13 -9.63 -2.97 0.87
C LYS A 13 -8.90 -1.76 0.30
N GLY A 14 -9.57 -1.03 -0.59
CA GLY A 14 -9.10 0.23 -1.15
C GLY A 14 -7.81 0.07 -1.97
N ARG A 15 -6.92 1.08 -1.90
CA ARG A 15 -5.66 1.12 -2.66
C ARG A 15 -4.78 -0.11 -2.41
N CYS A 16 -4.83 -0.69 -1.21
CA CYS A 16 -4.04 -1.87 -0.87
C CYS A 16 -4.48 -3.14 -1.62
N ALA A 17 -5.72 -3.24 -2.10
CA ALA A 17 -6.22 -4.41 -2.83
C ALA A 17 -5.60 -4.51 -4.25
N GLY A 18 -5.32 -3.37 -4.88
CA GLY A 18 -4.73 -3.28 -6.23
C GLY A 18 -3.20 -3.07 -6.25
N CYS A 19 -2.60 -2.63 -5.14
CA CYS A 19 -1.21 -2.18 -5.05
C CYS A 19 -0.18 -3.20 -5.58
N GLY A 20 0.69 -2.76 -6.48
CA GLY A 20 1.84 -3.51 -7.00
C GLY A 20 2.88 -3.88 -5.94
N TRP A 21 3.03 -3.05 -4.91
CA TRP A 21 3.99 -3.24 -3.82
C TRP A 21 3.46 -4.08 -2.66
N LEU A 22 2.25 -4.64 -2.78
CA LEU A 22 1.63 -5.40 -1.70
C LEU A 22 2.48 -6.61 -1.27
N ASN A 23 3.25 -7.18 -2.20
CA ASN A 23 4.18 -8.27 -1.89
C ASN A 23 5.30 -7.87 -0.93
N LEU A 24 5.70 -6.59 -0.90
CA LEU A 24 6.78 -6.07 -0.05
C LEU A 24 6.26 -5.56 1.30
N CYS A 25 5.26 -4.68 1.28
CA CYS A 25 4.78 -4.04 2.51
C CYS A 25 3.71 -4.87 3.23
N ASN A 26 3.11 -5.84 2.55
CA ASN A 26 2.01 -6.67 3.04
C ASN A 26 0.79 -5.85 3.51
N GLY A 27 0.63 -4.61 3.03
CA GLY A 27 -0.33 -3.66 3.56
C GLY A 27 0.06 -3.28 4.99
N ASN A 28 1.20 -2.61 5.17
CA ASN A 28 1.62 -1.75 6.30
C ASN A 28 0.95 -2.02 7.70
N LEU A 29 0.59 -1.00 8.49
CA LEU A 29 0.15 -1.17 9.89
C LEU A 29 -1.39 -1.16 9.99
N ARG A 30 -1.99 -2.29 10.36
CA ARG A 30 -3.45 -2.43 10.41
C ARG A 30 -4.11 -1.86 11.64
N ALA A 31 -3.43 -1.92 12.79
CA ALA A 31 -3.90 -1.26 14.01
C ALA A 31 -4.12 0.25 13.79
N ARG A 32 -3.30 0.89 12.94
CA ARG A 32 -3.47 2.29 12.56
C ARG A 32 -4.69 2.52 11.66
N ALA A 33 -4.96 1.61 10.72
CA ALA A 33 -6.16 1.67 9.90
C ALA A 33 -7.43 1.51 10.76
N GLU A 34 -7.42 0.58 11.72
CA GLU A 34 -8.50 0.39 12.69
C GLU A 34 -8.72 1.63 13.56
N ALA A 35 -7.66 2.20 14.13
CA ALA A 35 -7.77 3.39 14.97
C ALA A 35 -8.29 4.64 14.21
N PHE A 36 -7.96 4.77 12.93
CA PHE A 36 -8.35 5.93 12.13
C PHE A 36 -9.73 5.78 11.46
N TYR A 37 -10.01 4.60 10.88
CA TYR A 37 -11.22 4.35 10.09
C TYR A 37 -12.27 3.48 10.80
N GLY A 38 -11.93 2.84 11.93
CA GLY A 38 -12.76 1.80 12.54
C GLY A 38 -12.79 0.49 11.73
N ASP A 39 -11.89 0.32 10.76
CA ASP A 39 -11.83 -0.86 9.88
C ASP A 39 -10.38 -1.37 9.77
N PHE A 40 -10.13 -2.53 10.38
CA PHE A 40 -8.83 -3.21 10.36
C PHE A 40 -8.33 -3.54 8.95
N TRP A 41 -9.24 -3.71 8.00
CA TRP A 41 -8.93 -4.08 6.62
C TRP A 41 -8.83 -2.90 5.66
N ALA A 42 -9.09 -1.69 6.15
CA ALA A 42 -8.92 -0.47 5.37
C ALA A 42 -7.46 -0.27 4.95
N SER A 43 -7.30 0.62 3.97
CA SER A 43 -6.00 1.14 3.59
C SER A 43 -5.41 1.93 4.77
N ASP A 44 -4.09 1.91 4.87
CA ASP A 44 -3.42 2.57 5.99
C ASP A 44 -3.16 4.03 5.65
N PRO A 45 -3.61 4.97 6.50
CA PRO A 45 -3.57 6.39 6.21
C PRO A 45 -2.15 6.96 6.16
N ALA A 46 -1.13 6.24 6.65
CA ALA A 46 0.26 6.67 6.59
C ALA A 46 1.03 6.09 5.39
N CYS A 47 0.34 5.48 4.41
CA CYS A 47 0.97 5.08 3.16
C CYS A 47 1.44 6.32 2.40
N TYR A 48 2.75 6.44 2.16
CA TYR A 48 3.36 7.58 1.48
C TYR A 48 3.40 7.45 -0.04
N LEU A 49 3.01 6.29 -0.58
CA LEU A 49 2.96 6.05 -2.03
C LEU A 49 1.68 6.64 -2.60
N ARG A 50 1.81 7.35 -3.73
CA ARG A 50 0.70 7.87 -4.53
C ARG A 50 0.08 6.79 -5.40
N GLU A 51 -1.08 7.08 -6.01
CA GLU A 51 -1.79 6.11 -6.87
C GLU A 51 -0.91 5.68 -8.06
N GLU A 52 -0.19 6.62 -8.65
CA GLU A 52 0.70 6.38 -9.80
C GLU A 52 1.88 5.48 -9.41
N GLU A 53 2.31 5.52 -8.15
CA GLU A 53 3.42 4.72 -7.65
C GLU A 53 2.99 3.30 -7.30
N ILE A 54 1.71 3.06 -6.96
CA ILE A 54 1.21 1.72 -6.63
C ILE A 54 0.64 0.96 -7.82
N ASP A 55 0.39 1.64 -8.93
CA ASP A 55 -0.10 1.01 -10.15
C ASP A 55 0.96 0.06 -10.74
N LYS A 56 0.49 -1.06 -11.29
CA LYS A 56 1.35 -2.09 -11.90
C LYS A 56 1.72 -1.74 -13.35
N GLY A 57 1.14 -0.67 -13.90
CA GLY A 57 1.26 -0.24 -15.28
C GLY A 57 2.20 0.94 -15.46
N THR A 58 3.42 0.65 -15.92
CA THR A 58 4.34 1.60 -16.57
C THR A 58 4.78 2.77 -15.71
N VAL A 59 5.95 2.64 -15.08
CA VAL A 59 6.79 3.81 -14.83
C VAL A 59 7.02 4.45 -16.20
N LEU A 60 6.29 5.52 -16.50
CA LEU A 60 6.74 6.47 -17.50
C LEU A 60 8.10 6.92 -16.97
N LEU A 61 9.17 6.40 -17.58
CA LEU A 61 10.50 6.97 -17.46
C LEU A 61 10.42 8.38 -18.05
N THR A 62 9.80 9.31 -17.32
CA THR A 62 10.04 10.72 -17.54
C THR A 62 11.51 10.87 -17.21
N THR A 63 12.28 11.16 -18.24
CA THR A 63 13.73 11.25 -18.27
C THR A 63 14.22 12.41 -17.41
N GLU A 64 13.94 12.45 -16.10
CA GLU A 64 14.51 13.42 -15.15
C GLU A 64 14.67 12.80 -13.76
N ASN A 65 15.36 11.66 -13.68
CA ASN A 65 16.05 11.30 -12.43
C ASN A 65 17.43 11.97 -12.40
N LYS A 66 17.41 13.31 -12.31
CA LYS A 66 18.56 14.14 -11.90
C LYS A 66 18.23 14.69 -10.52
N ARG A 67 19.18 14.57 -9.59
CA ARG A 67 19.15 14.79 -8.12
C ARG A 67 18.97 13.45 -7.40
N ASP A 68 19.95 12.83 -6.77
CA ASP A 68 21.01 13.42 -5.95
C ASP A 68 22.16 12.40 -5.80
N ARG A 69 23.27 12.66 -6.51
CA ARG A 69 24.61 12.22 -6.12
C ARG A 69 25.38 13.50 -5.84
N THR A 70 25.16 14.06 -4.66
CA THR A 70 26.15 14.89 -3.97
C THR A 70 26.44 14.31 -2.61
#